data_AF-A0A2E7S3K1-F1
#
_entry.id   AF-A0A2E7S3K1-F1
#
_cell.length_a   1.000
_cell.length_b   1.000
_cell.length_c   1.000
_cell.angle_alpha   90.00
_cell.angle_beta   90.00
_cell.angle_gamma   90.00
#
_symmetry.space_group_name_H-M   'P 1'
#
loop_
_entity.id
_entity.type
_entity.pdbx_description
1 polymer ?
#
loop_
_entity_poly.entity_id
_entity_poly.type
_entity_poly.pdbx_seq_one_letter_code
_entity_poly.pdbx_strand_id
1 'polypeptide(L)'
;MLTICSDPLPRTDLTYAAFRASFHETLERLVLARQFDQDPWQNFGFLTQVPFLKSVPPQVQLDLLAETWHRHVCSETHVASLIDEAVIFAACETAARMARVNLEELADLLERGPQRLIRDVQGGLAEAMKHLHMALDCEGDFLVISQFEDLPPDEARRMKSELCIEEERVDELFDVLGRWRVTPGFGSRLEGLLSEREIRHALQVVSD
;
A
#
# COMPACT_ATOMS: atom_id res chain seq x y z
N MET A 1 3.76 15.23 -5.60
CA MET A 1 2.29 15.14 -5.63
C MET A 1 1.92 14.09 -6.66
N LEU A 2 1.24 13.05 -6.20
CA LEU A 2 0.86 11.91 -7.01
C LEU A 2 -0.53 12.15 -7.61
N THR A 3 -0.67 11.93 -8.91
CA THR A 3 -1.92 12.12 -9.66
C THR A 3 -2.37 10.79 -10.25
N ILE A 4 -3.56 10.33 -9.88
CA ILE A 4 -4.20 9.12 -10.44
C ILE A 4 -5.10 9.57 -11.58
N CYS A 5 -4.82 9.10 -12.81
CA CYS A 5 -5.47 9.60 -14.01
C CYS A 5 -5.39 11.14 -14.08
N SER A 6 -6.50 11.85 -13.82
CA SER A 6 -6.55 13.31 -13.73
C SER A 6 -6.63 13.87 -12.31
N ASP A 7 -6.79 13.04 -11.28
CA ASP A 7 -7.08 13.46 -9.92
C ASP A 7 -5.85 13.41 -9.00
N PRO A 8 -5.46 14.53 -8.36
CA PRO A 8 -4.38 14.52 -7.39
C PRO A 8 -4.81 13.79 -6.12
N LEU A 9 -4.00 12.84 -5.65
CA LEU A 9 -4.19 12.23 -4.34
C LEU A 9 -4.11 13.34 -3.28
N PRO A 10 -5.15 13.54 -2.47
CA PRO A 10 -5.22 14.71 -1.60
C PRO A 10 -4.26 14.55 -0.41
N ARG A 11 -3.57 15.63 -0.04
CA ARG A 11 -2.68 15.67 1.12
C ARG A 11 -3.48 15.91 2.39
N THR A 12 -4.05 14.85 2.93
CA THR A 12 -4.95 14.92 4.09
C THR A 12 -4.49 14.00 5.21
N ASP A 13 -4.99 14.27 6.41
CA ASP A 13 -4.89 13.39 7.58
C ASP A 13 -5.32 11.95 7.27
N LEU A 14 -6.33 11.76 6.39
CA LEU A 14 -6.81 10.45 5.99
C LEU A 14 -5.78 9.68 5.16
N THR A 15 -5.15 10.36 4.20
CA THR A 15 -4.09 9.77 3.37
C THR A 15 -2.91 9.37 4.24
N TYR A 16 -2.45 10.26 5.11
CA TYR A 16 -1.37 9.93 6.05
C TYR A 16 -1.76 8.77 6.99
N ALA A 17 -2.96 8.79 7.56
CA ALA A 17 -3.43 7.72 8.45
C ALA A 17 -3.51 6.37 7.74
N ALA A 18 -3.97 6.34 6.48
CA ALA A 18 -4.06 5.11 5.69
C ALA A 18 -2.68 4.48 5.45
N PHE A 19 -1.71 5.29 5.02
CA PHE A 19 -0.34 4.84 4.78
C PHE A 19 0.33 4.38 6.08
N ARG A 20 0.20 5.17 7.16
CA ARG A 20 0.86 4.87 8.44
C ARG A 20 0.30 3.60 9.08
N ALA A 21 -1.02 3.46 9.12
CA ALA A 21 -1.68 2.28 9.67
C ALA A 21 -1.25 1.00 8.94
N SER A 22 -1.27 1.04 7.60
CA SER A 22 -0.93 -0.10 6.76
C SER A 22 0.54 -0.50 6.84
N PHE A 23 1.44 0.49 6.98
CA PHE A 23 2.85 0.25 7.21
C PHE A 23 3.07 -0.48 8.54
N HIS A 24 2.49 0.04 9.64
CA HIS A 24 2.66 -0.56 10.96
C HIS A 24 2.03 -1.95 11.06
N GLU A 25 0.82 -2.15 10.54
CA GLU A 25 0.20 -3.48 10.55
C GLU A 25 1.08 -4.51 9.82
N THR A 26 1.66 -4.12 8.68
CA THR A 26 2.52 -5.02 7.89
C THR A 26 3.85 -5.27 8.59
N LEU A 27 4.48 -4.24 9.17
CA LEU A 27 5.74 -4.37 9.89
C LEU A 27 5.60 -5.23 11.15
N GLU A 28 4.53 -5.04 11.92
CA GLU A 28 4.26 -5.81 13.14
C GLU A 28 4.07 -7.30 12.84
N ARG A 29 3.29 -7.62 11.80
CA ARG A 29 3.14 -9.01 11.34
C ARG A 29 4.46 -9.59 10.86
N LEU A 30 5.30 -8.80 10.19
CA LEU A 30 6.64 -9.25 9.76
C LEU A 30 7.55 -9.56 10.95
N VAL A 31 7.54 -8.72 11.97
CA VAL A 31 8.28 -8.96 13.23
C VAL A 31 7.80 -10.25 13.89
N LEU A 32 6.48 -10.45 14.00
CA LEU A 32 5.90 -11.66 14.60
C LEU A 32 6.25 -12.92 13.79
N ALA A 33 6.10 -12.89 12.47
CA ALA A 33 6.37 -14.04 11.61
C ALA A 33 7.79 -14.58 11.79
N ARG A 34 8.77 -13.68 11.92
CA ARG A 34 10.17 -14.04 12.16
C ARG A 34 10.46 -14.55 13.56
N GLN A 35 9.73 -14.07 14.56
CA GLN A 35 9.90 -14.55 15.94
C GLN A 35 9.37 -15.97 16.13
N PHE A 36 8.36 -16.36 15.36
CA PHE A 36 7.69 -17.66 15.49
C PHE A 36 8.12 -18.69 14.44
N ASP A 37 9.19 -18.42 13.68
CA ASP A 37 9.67 -19.27 12.56
C ASP A 37 8.50 -19.74 11.68
N GLN A 38 7.61 -18.79 11.37
CA GLN A 38 6.39 -19.09 10.63
C GLN A 38 6.71 -19.54 9.21
N ASP A 39 5.74 -20.26 8.62
CA ASP A 39 5.85 -20.77 7.26
C ASP A 39 6.34 -19.66 6.31
N PRO A 40 7.49 -19.85 5.62
CA PRO A 40 8.00 -18.88 4.66
C PRO A 40 7.02 -18.60 3.50
N TRP A 41 6.00 -19.44 3.32
CA TRP A 41 4.92 -19.27 2.34
C TRP A 41 3.72 -18.49 2.87
N GLN A 42 3.77 -17.99 4.11
CA GLN A 42 2.65 -17.26 4.69
C GLN A 42 2.51 -15.88 4.06
N ASN A 43 1.42 -15.69 3.32
CA ASN A 43 1.07 -14.41 2.71
C ASN A 43 0.35 -13.51 3.73
N PHE A 44 0.97 -12.39 4.08
CA PHE A 44 0.37 -11.36 4.95
C PHE A 44 0.85 -9.97 4.55
N GLY A 45 0.24 -8.95 5.16
CA GLY A 45 0.52 -7.54 4.91
C GLY A 45 -0.65 -6.87 4.22
N PHE A 46 -0.53 -5.57 3.97
CA PHE A 46 -1.64 -4.79 3.45
C PHE A 46 -1.95 -5.11 1.97
N LEU A 47 -0.96 -5.48 1.14
CA LEU A 47 -1.21 -5.79 -0.28
C LEU A 47 -2.01 -7.07 -0.51
N THR A 48 -2.30 -7.86 0.53
CA THR A 48 -3.25 -8.97 0.42
C THR A 48 -4.70 -8.51 0.16
N GLN A 49 -5.00 -7.21 0.25
CA GLN A 49 -6.27 -6.65 -0.23
C GLN A 49 -6.38 -6.72 -1.77
N VAL A 50 -5.27 -6.84 -2.48
CA VAL A 50 -5.23 -6.93 -3.95
C VAL A 50 -4.91 -8.39 -4.33
N PRO A 51 -5.87 -9.13 -4.92
CA PRO A 51 -5.72 -10.58 -5.14
C PRO A 51 -4.44 -10.98 -5.89
N PHE A 52 -4.08 -10.21 -6.92
CA PHE A 52 -2.88 -10.46 -7.73
C PHE A 52 -1.57 -10.23 -6.96
N LEU A 53 -1.56 -9.30 -5.99
CA LEU A 53 -0.38 -8.92 -5.22
C LEU A 53 -0.26 -9.65 -3.88
N LYS A 54 -1.15 -10.61 -3.59
CA LYS A 54 -1.17 -11.35 -2.30
C LYS A 54 0.15 -12.07 -1.99
N SER A 55 0.92 -12.43 -3.02
CA SER A 55 2.18 -13.17 -2.90
C SER A 55 3.40 -12.27 -2.82
N VAL A 56 3.23 -10.94 -2.85
CA VAL A 56 4.36 -10.01 -2.71
C VAL A 56 4.94 -10.11 -1.30
N PRO A 57 6.26 -10.32 -1.14
CA PRO A 57 6.87 -10.44 0.19
C PRO A 57 6.61 -9.21 1.07
N PRO A 58 6.31 -9.35 2.37
CA PRO A 58 5.93 -8.24 3.25
C PRO A 58 6.92 -7.07 3.25
N GLN A 59 8.22 -7.33 3.25
CA GLN A 59 9.25 -6.29 3.16
C GLN A 59 9.20 -5.51 1.84
N VAL A 60 8.84 -6.16 0.74
CA VAL A 60 8.63 -5.51 -0.56
C VAL A 60 7.34 -4.67 -0.53
N GLN A 61 6.27 -5.16 0.12
CA GLN A 61 5.06 -4.36 0.31
C GLN A 61 5.37 -3.05 1.05
N LEU A 62 6.17 -3.10 2.11
CA LEU A 62 6.63 -1.91 2.85
C LEU A 62 7.42 -0.95 1.95
N ASP A 63 8.26 -1.47 1.07
CA ASP A 63 9.07 -0.65 0.15
C ASP A 63 8.20 0.03 -0.91
N LEU A 64 7.23 -0.68 -1.49
CA LEU A 64 6.25 -0.11 -2.42
C LEU A 64 5.44 1.00 -1.74
N LEU A 65 5.01 0.78 -0.50
CA LEU A 65 4.33 1.82 0.30
C LEU A 65 5.22 3.04 0.50
N ALA A 66 6.50 2.85 0.84
CA ALA A 66 7.46 3.94 1.01
C ALA A 66 7.67 4.72 -0.31
N GLU A 67 7.78 4.04 -1.45
CA GLU A 67 7.89 4.66 -2.78
C GLU A 67 6.66 5.49 -3.14
N THR A 68 5.45 4.92 -2.99
CA THR A 68 4.20 5.63 -3.25
C THR A 68 4.04 6.83 -2.30
N TRP A 69 4.35 6.67 -1.00
CA TRP A 69 4.33 7.77 -0.04
C TRP A 69 5.28 8.90 -0.45
N HIS A 70 6.52 8.56 -0.79
CA HIS A 70 7.51 9.54 -1.20
C HIS A 70 7.05 10.35 -2.42
N ARG A 71 6.52 9.68 -3.46
CA ARG A 71 5.94 10.35 -4.65
C ARG A 71 4.74 11.23 -4.30
N HIS A 72 3.95 10.84 -3.30
CA HIS A 72 2.83 11.65 -2.82
C HIS A 72 3.30 12.95 -2.16
N VAL A 73 4.30 12.89 -1.27
CA VAL A 73 4.74 14.05 -0.47
C VAL A 73 5.80 14.93 -1.15
N CYS A 74 6.56 14.40 -2.10
CA CYS A 74 7.56 15.17 -2.83
C CYS A 74 6.94 16.37 -3.58
N SER A 75 7.76 17.37 -3.90
CA SER A 75 7.32 18.58 -4.63
C SER A 75 7.03 18.33 -6.10
N GLU A 76 7.63 17.31 -6.70
CA GLU A 76 7.47 16.97 -8.11
C GLU A 76 6.11 16.31 -8.37
N THR A 77 5.53 16.54 -9.55
CA THR A 77 4.30 15.88 -9.97
C THR A 77 4.62 14.52 -10.58
N HIS A 78 4.03 13.46 -10.05
CA HIS A 78 4.16 12.11 -10.58
C HIS A 78 2.81 11.60 -11.04
N VAL A 79 2.77 10.97 -12.22
CA VAL A 79 1.62 10.17 -12.66
C VAL A 79 1.67 8.85 -11.90
N ALA A 80 0.55 8.45 -11.30
CA ALA A 80 0.44 7.21 -10.57
C ALA A 80 0.56 6.02 -11.53
N SER A 81 1.37 5.05 -11.11
CA SER A 81 1.37 3.72 -11.70
C SER A 81 0.19 2.90 -11.22
N LEU A 82 -0.05 1.75 -11.88
CA LEU A 82 -1.03 0.78 -11.41
C LEU A 82 -0.65 0.18 -10.05
N ILE A 83 0.66 0.14 -9.72
CA ILE A 83 1.17 -0.21 -8.39
C ILE A 83 0.79 0.86 -7.36
N ASP A 84 0.94 2.15 -7.68
CA ASP A 84 0.57 3.23 -6.76
C ASP A 84 -0.92 3.18 -6.43
N GLU A 85 -1.77 2.97 -7.44
CA GLU A 85 -3.22 2.79 -7.25
C GLU A 85 -3.52 1.59 -6.35
N ALA A 86 -2.88 0.44 -6.60
CA ALA A 86 -3.03 -0.76 -5.79
C ALA A 86 -2.58 -0.54 -4.33
N VAL A 87 -1.47 0.18 -4.12
CA VAL A 87 -0.97 0.55 -2.79
C VAL A 87 -1.95 1.45 -2.06
N ILE A 88 -2.47 2.49 -2.71
CA ILE A 88 -3.43 3.44 -2.13
C ILE A 88 -4.72 2.72 -1.75
N PHE A 89 -5.26 1.92 -2.66
CA PHE A 89 -6.44 1.10 -2.42
C PHE A 89 -6.24 0.18 -1.21
N ALA A 90 -5.17 -0.62 -1.23
CA ALA A 90 -4.88 -1.58 -0.18
C ALA A 90 -4.64 -0.92 1.16
N ALA A 91 -4.00 0.26 1.17
CA ALA A 91 -3.78 1.03 2.38
C ALA A 91 -5.08 1.61 2.96
N CYS A 92 -5.97 2.10 2.10
CA CYS A 92 -7.28 2.60 2.52
C CYS A 92 -8.16 1.48 3.08
N GLU A 93 -8.25 0.34 2.40
CA GLU A 93 -9.04 -0.81 2.89
C GLU A 93 -8.48 -1.37 4.19
N THR A 94 -7.16 -1.44 4.30
CA THR A 94 -6.47 -1.89 5.51
C THR A 94 -6.75 -0.97 6.70
N ALA A 95 -6.54 0.34 6.52
CA ALA A 95 -6.80 1.30 7.58
C ALA A 95 -8.29 1.40 7.94
N ALA A 96 -9.20 1.29 6.96
CA ALA A 96 -10.63 1.23 7.21
C ALA A 96 -11.02 -0.01 8.02
N ARG A 97 -10.39 -1.17 7.75
CA ARG A 97 -10.55 -2.37 8.58
C ARG A 97 -10.06 -2.12 10.01
N MET A 98 -8.86 -1.57 10.19
CA MET A 98 -8.33 -1.25 11.53
C MET A 98 -9.25 -0.30 12.29
N ALA A 99 -9.75 0.76 11.65
CA ALA A 99 -10.68 1.71 12.25
C ALA A 99 -12.02 1.08 12.67
N ARG A 100 -12.45 -0.03 12.04
CA ARG A 100 -13.67 -0.77 12.40
C ARG A 100 -13.43 -1.75 13.54
N VAL A 101 -12.25 -2.37 13.60
CA VAL A 101 -11.97 -3.48 14.51
C VAL A 101 -11.30 -2.99 15.79
N ASN A 102 -10.29 -2.13 15.68
CA ASN A 102 -9.42 -1.66 16.77
C ASN A 102 -9.21 -0.13 16.70
N LEU A 103 -10.29 0.65 16.86
CA LEU A 103 -10.20 2.12 16.74
C LEU A 103 -9.24 2.76 17.76
N GLU A 104 -9.22 2.27 19.00
CA GLU A 104 -8.35 2.78 20.07
C GLU A 104 -6.87 2.58 19.73
N GLU A 105 -6.51 1.38 19.27
CA GLU A 105 -5.14 1.07 18.85
C GLU A 105 -4.70 1.92 17.65
N LEU A 106 -5.59 2.12 16.68
CA LEU A 106 -5.33 3.00 15.55
C LEU A 106 -5.15 4.45 16.00
N ALA A 107 -5.96 4.95 16.94
CA ALA A 107 -5.82 6.31 17.48
C ALA A 107 -4.46 6.49 18.16
N ASP A 108 -4.09 5.57 19.05
CA ASP A 108 -2.79 5.54 19.73
C ASP A 108 -1.61 5.55 18.75
N LEU A 109 -1.71 4.76 17.67
CA LEU A 109 -0.71 4.66 16.63
C LEU A 109 -0.50 6.00 15.89
N LEU A 110 -1.59 6.69 15.60
CA LEU A 110 -1.60 7.95 14.87
C LEU A 110 -1.10 9.10 15.74
N GLU A 111 -1.47 9.13 17.03
CA GLU A 111 -0.99 10.13 17.99
C GLU A 111 0.52 10.09 18.20
N ARG A 112 1.13 8.90 18.12
CA ARG A 112 2.59 8.72 18.26
C ARG A 112 3.37 9.09 17.00
N GLY A 113 2.68 9.39 15.90
CA GLY A 113 3.30 9.68 14.61
C GLY A 113 3.90 11.08 14.49
N PRO A 114 4.76 11.31 13.47
CA PRO A 114 5.38 12.59 13.23
C PRO A 114 4.39 13.70 12.80
N GLN A 115 3.27 13.34 12.17
CA GLN A 115 2.24 14.30 11.78
C GLN A 115 1.13 14.38 12.83
N ARG A 116 0.78 15.61 13.21
CA ARG A 116 -0.40 15.86 14.03
C ARG A 116 -1.64 15.87 13.15
N LEU A 117 -2.58 14.97 13.45
CA LEU A 117 -3.88 14.98 12.82
C LEU A 117 -4.70 16.18 13.33
N ILE A 118 -5.33 16.89 12.42
CA ILE A 118 -6.24 18.01 12.71
C ILE A 118 -7.65 17.47 13.01
N ARG A 119 -8.05 16.37 12.35
CA ARG A 119 -9.32 15.70 12.62
C ARG A 119 -9.24 14.80 13.84
N ASP A 120 -10.22 14.95 14.72
CA ASP A 120 -10.49 13.98 15.76
C ASP A 120 -10.91 12.64 15.12
N VAL A 121 -10.34 11.54 15.59
CA VAL A 121 -10.52 10.17 15.05
C VAL A 121 -11.93 9.61 15.36
N GLN A 122 -12.75 10.38 16.08
CA GLN A 122 -14.07 10.00 16.54
C GLN A 122 -15.11 9.94 15.40
N GLY A 123 -15.68 8.74 15.19
CA GLY A 123 -16.90 8.50 14.41
C GLY A 123 -16.78 8.73 12.90
N GLY A 124 -16.68 7.65 12.12
CA GLY A 124 -16.75 7.71 10.65
C GLY A 124 -15.40 7.69 9.93
N LEU A 125 -14.28 7.56 10.65
CA LEU A 125 -12.94 7.44 10.05
C LEU A 125 -12.85 6.28 9.04
N ALA A 126 -13.40 5.11 9.40
CA ALA A 126 -13.42 3.97 8.51
C ALA A 126 -14.15 4.25 7.19
N GLU A 127 -15.26 4.97 7.27
CA GLU A 127 -16.06 5.32 6.10
C GLU A 127 -15.37 6.41 5.28
N ALA A 128 -14.71 7.36 5.92
CA ALA A 128 -13.90 8.37 5.25
C ALA A 128 -12.68 7.76 4.53
N MET A 129 -12.04 6.74 5.11
CA MET A 129 -10.94 6.00 4.48
C MET A 129 -11.41 5.19 3.26
N LYS A 130 -12.58 4.57 3.31
CA LYS A 130 -13.18 3.91 2.14
C LYS A 130 -13.48 4.92 1.03
N HIS A 131 -14.11 6.04 1.38
CA HIS A 131 -14.39 7.09 0.41
C HIS A 131 -13.15 7.74 -0.18
N LEU A 132 -11.99 7.71 0.50
CA LEU A 132 -10.75 8.31 -0.02
C LEU A 132 -10.32 7.71 -1.36
N HIS A 133 -10.31 6.37 -1.49
CA HIS A 133 -9.91 5.73 -2.74
C HIS A 133 -11.07 5.71 -3.76
N MET A 134 -12.33 5.62 -3.32
CA MET A 134 -13.49 5.67 -4.22
C MET A 134 -13.70 7.04 -4.86
N ALA A 135 -13.16 8.10 -4.26
CA ALA A 135 -13.24 9.46 -4.78
C ALA A 135 -12.16 9.76 -5.84
N LEU A 136 -11.23 8.84 -6.06
CA LEU A 136 -10.19 8.95 -7.09
C LEU A 136 -10.69 8.25 -8.35
N ASP A 137 -10.38 8.80 -9.52
CA ASP A 137 -10.63 8.16 -10.83
C ASP A 137 -9.67 6.98 -11.07
N CYS A 138 -9.63 6.03 -10.14
CA CYS A 138 -8.84 4.80 -10.24
C CYS A 138 -9.49 3.85 -11.25
N GLU A 139 -8.67 3.22 -12.10
CA GLU A 139 -9.17 2.28 -13.11
C GLU A 139 -9.58 0.94 -12.49
N GLY A 140 -8.92 0.54 -11.40
CA GLY A 140 -9.24 -0.70 -10.69
C GLY A 140 -8.77 -1.97 -11.39
N ASP A 141 -8.03 -1.85 -12.50
CA ASP A 141 -7.51 -2.99 -13.28
C ASP A 141 -6.73 -3.98 -12.41
N PHE A 142 -5.96 -3.48 -11.44
CA PHE A 142 -5.21 -4.29 -10.46
C PHE A 142 -6.07 -5.29 -9.66
N LEU A 143 -7.38 -5.07 -9.56
CA LEU A 143 -8.32 -5.99 -8.88
C LEU A 143 -8.73 -7.17 -9.75
N VAL A 144 -8.68 -7.02 -11.09
CA VAL A 144 -9.16 -8.04 -12.03
C VAL A 144 -8.03 -8.85 -12.67
N ILE A 145 -6.77 -8.40 -12.58
CA ILE A 145 -5.61 -9.08 -13.23
C ILE A 145 -5.50 -10.57 -12.85
N SER A 146 -5.80 -10.92 -11.59
CA SER A 146 -5.74 -12.32 -11.13
C SER A 146 -6.64 -13.29 -11.93
N GLN A 147 -7.69 -12.79 -12.59
CA GLN A 147 -8.58 -13.60 -13.40
C GLN A 147 -7.91 -14.18 -14.66
N PHE A 148 -6.77 -13.61 -15.06
CA PHE A 148 -6.03 -14.06 -16.25
C PHE A 148 -4.90 -15.05 -15.91
N GLU A 149 -4.58 -15.28 -14.63
CA GLU A 149 -3.44 -16.12 -14.21
C GLU A 149 -3.58 -17.58 -14.66
N ASP A 150 -4.81 -18.08 -14.73
CA ASP A 150 -5.11 -19.47 -15.11
C ASP A 150 -5.42 -19.65 -16.60
N LEU A 151 -5.30 -18.60 -17.41
CA LEU A 151 -5.64 -18.62 -18.85
C LEU A 151 -4.41 -18.85 -19.74
N PRO A 152 -4.56 -19.55 -20.88
CA PRO A 152 -3.54 -19.59 -21.92
C PRO A 152 -3.17 -18.17 -22.40
N PRO A 153 -1.91 -17.87 -22.76
CA PRO A 153 -1.46 -16.52 -23.09
C PRO A 153 -2.27 -15.82 -24.19
N ASP A 154 -2.71 -16.55 -25.22
CA ASP A 154 -3.50 -15.98 -26.32
C ASP A 154 -4.93 -15.63 -25.88
N GLU A 155 -5.51 -16.42 -24.97
CA GLU A 155 -6.84 -16.18 -24.40
C GLU A 155 -6.80 -15.02 -23.40
N ALA A 156 -5.77 -14.97 -22.55
CA ALA A 156 -5.52 -13.85 -21.65
C ALA A 156 -5.35 -12.53 -22.42
N ARG A 157 -4.55 -12.51 -23.50
CA ARG A 157 -4.37 -11.32 -24.35
C ARG A 157 -5.67 -10.86 -25.00
N ARG A 158 -6.50 -11.79 -25.49
CA ARG A 158 -7.82 -11.47 -26.04
C ARG A 158 -8.73 -10.83 -24.99
N MET A 159 -8.85 -11.43 -23.80
CA MET A 159 -9.72 -10.92 -22.74
C MET A 159 -9.25 -9.57 -22.17
N LYS A 160 -7.94 -9.37 -22.01
CA LYS A 160 -7.38 -8.06 -21.63
C LYS A 160 -7.75 -6.98 -22.65
N SER A 161 -7.65 -7.29 -23.95
CA SER A 161 -8.05 -6.35 -25.01
C SER A 161 -9.55 -6.04 -25.00
N GLU A 162 -10.41 -7.01 -24.66
CA GLU A 162 -11.86 -6.80 -24.54
C GLU A 162 -12.23 -5.90 -23.35
N LEU A 163 -11.41 -5.93 -22.28
CA LEU A 163 -11.56 -5.12 -21.08
C LEU A 163 -10.80 -3.79 -21.13
N CYS A 164 -10.18 -3.46 -22.27
CA CYS A 164 -9.37 -2.26 -22.45
C CYS A 164 -8.16 -2.14 -21.50
N ILE A 165 -7.63 -3.26 -21.02
CA ILE A 165 -6.46 -3.29 -20.12
C ILE A 165 -5.18 -3.14 -20.96
N GLU A 166 -4.43 -2.08 -20.70
CA GLU A 166 -3.15 -1.81 -21.38
C GLU A 166 -2.04 -2.72 -20.83
N GLU A 167 -1.51 -3.62 -21.67
CA GLU A 167 -0.54 -4.64 -21.24
C GLU A 167 0.73 -4.02 -20.61
N GLU A 168 1.25 -2.94 -21.19
CA GLU A 168 2.43 -2.22 -20.70
C GLU A 168 2.27 -1.69 -19.27
N ARG A 169 1.04 -1.35 -18.85
CA ARG A 169 0.76 -0.88 -17.49
C ARG A 169 0.67 -2.00 -16.47
N VAL A 170 0.39 -3.23 -16.93
CA VAL A 170 0.28 -4.42 -16.08
C VAL A 170 1.66 -5.04 -15.83
N ASP A 171 2.63 -4.86 -16.71
CA ASP A 171 3.99 -5.43 -16.57
C ASP A 171 4.64 -5.09 -15.23
N GLU A 172 4.42 -3.88 -14.71
CA GLU A 172 4.95 -3.47 -13.39
C GLU A 172 4.38 -4.32 -12.24
N LEU A 173 3.12 -4.79 -12.36
CA LEU A 173 2.51 -5.69 -11.38
C LEU A 173 3.20 -7.06 -11.37
N PHE A 174 3.67 -7.55 -12.52
CA PHE A 174 4.42 -8.81 -12.59
C PHE A 174 5.84 -8.63 -12.04
N ASP A 175 6.49 -7.50 -12.35
CA ASP A 175 7.84 -7.20 -11.88
C ASP A 175 7.94 -7.20 -10.36
N VAL A 176 6.93 -6.69 -9.64
CA VAL A 176 6.93 -6.67 -8.17
C VAL A 176 6.85 -8.07 -7.55
N LEU A 177 6.23 -9.05 -8.21
CA LEU A 177 6.18 -10.44 -7.73
C LEU A 177 7.58 -11.10 -7.75
N GLY A 178 8.49 -10.61 -8.60
CA GLY A 178 9.87 -11.07 -8.65
C GLY A 178 10.81 -10.38 -7.64
N ARG A 179 10.35 -9.37 -6.91
CA ARG A 179 11.17 -8.63 -5.93
C ARG A 179 11.23 -9.38 -4.61
N TRP A 180 12.42 -9.38 -4.00
CA TRP A 180 12.69 -10.06 -2.72
C TRP A 180 13.20 -9.14 -1.61
N ARG A 181 13.72 -7.97 -1.99
CA ARG A 181 14.43 -7.05 -1.09
C ARG A 181 13.92 -5.64 -1.28
N VAL A 182 14.02 -4.84 -0.23
CA VAL A 182 13.78 -3.40 -0.29
C VAL A 182 14.82 -2.72 -1.18
N THR A 183 14.41 -1.72 -1.94
CA THR A 183 15.32 -0.97 -2.81
C THR A 183 16.14 0.05 -2.02
N PRO A 184 17.31 0.49 -2.53
CA PRO A 184 18.10 1.54 -1.89
C PRO A 184 17.27 2.81 -1.67
N GLY A 185 17.45 3.46 -0.52
CA GLY A 185 16.69 4.67 -0.17
C GLY A 185 15.37 4.42 0.56
N PHE A 186 15.04 3.16 0.90
CA PHE A 186 13.87 2.79 1.69
C PHE A 186 13.66 3.69 2.92
N GLY A 187 14.71 3.87 3.74
CA GLY A 187 14.63 4.69 4.96
C GLY A 187 14.31 6.16 4.70
N SER A 188 14.95 6.80 3.71
CA SER A 188 14.69 8.20 3.37
C SER A 188 13.31 8.42 2.77
N ARG A 189 12.76 7.41 2.08
CA ARG A 189 11.40 7.48 1.53
C ARG A 189 10.32 7.45 2.62
N LEU A 190 10.63 7.03 3.84
CA LEU A 190 9.71 6.99 4.97
C LEU A 190 9.63 8.31 5.76
N GLU A 191 10.42 9.31 5.37
CA GLU A 191 10.39 10.63 6.01
C GLU A 191 8.98 11.25 5.96
N GLY A 192 8.56 11.81 7.09
CA GLY A 192 7.21 12.36 7.27
C GLY A 192 6.12 11.32 7.47
N LEU A 193 6.34 10.04 7.14
CA LEU A 193 5.41 8.95 7.49
C LEU A 193 5.71 8.40 8.89
N LEU A 194 7.00 8.21 9.18
CA LEU A 194 7.51 7.61 10.40
C LEU A 194 8.47 8.57 11.12
N SER A 195 8.58 8.39 12.43
CA SER A 195 9.65 9.02 13.23
C SER A 195 11.00 8.37 12.94
N GLU A 196 12.10 9.07 13.22
CA GLU A 196 13.46 8.53 13.04
C GLU A 196 13.69 7.20 13.78
N ARG A 197 13.08 7.06 14.97
CA ARG A 197 13.16 5.82 15.75
C ARG A 197 12.46 4.67 15.03
N GLU A 198 11.27 4.92 14.48
CA GLU A 198 10.50 3.93 13.71
C GLU A 198 11.24 3.55 12.42
N ILE A 199 11.85 4.52 11.71
CA ILE A 199 12.64 4.26 10.50
C ILE A 199 13.83 3.35 10.81
N ARG A 200 14.58 3.62 11.89
CA ARG A 200 15.70 2.76 12.31
C ARG A 200 15.25 1.34 12.63
N HIS A 201 14.12 1.19 13.33
CA HIS A 201 13.56 -0.12 13.62
C HIS A 201 13.12 -0.84 12.35
N ALA A 202 12.40 -0.17 11.44
CA ALA A 202 11.99 -0.74 10.17
C ALA A 202 13.18 -1.21 9.34
N LEU A 203 14.28 -0.44 9.29
CA LEU A 203 15.52 -0.83 8.59
C LEU A 203 16.14 -2.10 9.17
N GLN A 204 16.16 -2.24 10.50
CA GLN A 204 16.66 -3.47 11.15
C GLN A 204 15.80 -4.66 10.75
N VAL A 205 14.48 -4.51 10.82
CA VAL A 205 13.57 -5.57 10.39
C VAL A 205 13.81 -5.89 8.91
N VAL A 206 13.67 -4.98 7.96
CA VAL A 206 13.77 -5.38 6.53
C VAL A 206 15.16 -5.83 6.06
N SER A 207 16.21 -5.65 6.87
CA SER A 207 17.59 -6.10 6.54
C SER A 207 17.91 -7.53 6.98
N ASP A 208 17.16 -8.08 7.94
CA ASP A 208 17.29 -9.46 8.42
C ASP A 208 16.61 -10.46 7.46
#